data_AF-A0ABD1X9V9-F1
#
_entry.id   AF-A0ABD1X9V9-F1
#
_cell.length_a   1.000
_cell.length_b   1.000
_cell.length_c   1.000
_cell.angle_alpha   90.00
_cell.angle_beta   90.00
_cell.angle_gamma   90.00
#
_symmetry.space_group_name_H-M   'P 1'
#
loop_
_entity.id
_entity.type
_entity.pdbx_description
1 polymer ?
#
loop_
_entity_poly.entity_id
_entity_poly.type
_entity_poly.pdbx_seq_one_letter_code
_entity_poly.pdbx_strand_id
1 'polypeptide(L)'
;MHIQILKPRCTSNPLLLDLQAPTFNVPLKRTLLSEIGLFNKLVNLSLVSTNFTCGLPAEMENLTFLRFVNLTANFFNGTFPRKILLTMHELEVFDIYNNNFSGKLPWEFVRLKKLKILTL
;
A
#
# COMPACT_ATOMS: atom_id res chain seq x y z
N MET A 1 -33.26 -11.15 -6.12
CA MET A 1 -32.48 -9.99 -6.58
C MET A 1 -31.09 -10.10 -5.98
N HIS A 2 -30.13 -10.64 -6.73
CA HIS A 2 -28.76 -10.86 -6.24
C HIS A 2 -28.01 -9.54 -6.31
N ILE A 3 -27.91 -8.83 -5.18
CA ILE A 3 -27.07 -7.63 -5.09
C ILE A 3 -25.63 -8.11 -4.99
N GLN A 4 -24.95 -8.20 -6.13
CA GLN A 4 -23.50 -8.34 -6.13
C GLN A 4 -22.92 -7.00 -5.67
N ILE A 5 -22.37 -6.96 -4.46
CA ILE A 5 -21.57 -5.84 -3.99
C ILE A 5 -20.34 -5.81 -4.90
N LEU A 6 -20.31 -4.86 -5.84
CA LEU A 6 -19.18 -4.66 -6.74
C LEU A 6 -17.92 -4.45 -5.90
N LYS A 7 -16.90 -5.30 -6.12
CA LYS A 7 -15.56 -5.02 -5.59
C LYS A 7 -15.13 -3.65 -6.12
N PRO A 8 -14.73 -2.69 -5.26
CA PRO A 8 -14.27 -1.38 -5.72
C PRO A 8 -13.12 -1.59 -6.70
N ARG A 9 -13.28 -1.06 -7.92
CA ARG A 9 -12.25 -1.17 -8.95
C ARG A 9 -11.07 -0.30 -8.52
N CYS A 10 -9.88 -0.90 -8.41
CA CYS A 10 -8.63 -0.18 -8.25
C CYS A 10 -8.29 0.52 -9.57
N THR A 11 -9.02 1.58 -9.93
CA THR A 11 -8.73 2.38 -11.13
C THR A 11 -7.73 3.46 -10.79
N SER A 12 -6.61 3.47 -11.50
CA SER A 12 -5.50 4.43 -11.42
C SER A 12 -5.87 5.85 -11.89
N ASN A 13 -7.16 6.21 -11.91
CA ASN A 13 -7.62 7.45 -12.50
C ASN A 13 -8.03 8.44 -11.40
N PRO A 14 -7.27 9.52 -11.15
CA PRO A 14 -7.56 10.48 -10.08
C PRO A 14 -8.84 11.31 -10.30
N LEU A 15 -9.60 11.05 -11.37
CA LEU A 15 -10.75 11.87 -11.79
C LEU A 15 -12.14 11.24 -11.60
N LEU A 16 -12.25 10.04 -11.02
CA LEU A 16 -13.55 9.48 -10.65
C LEU A 16 -13.79 9.64 -9.15
N LEU A 17 -14.11 10.88 -8.75
CA LEU A 17 -15.02 11.10 -7.64
C LEU A 17 -16.35 10.47 -8.07
N ASP A 18 -16.61 9.24 -7.64
CA ASP A 18 -17.92 8.60 -7.84
C ASP A 18 -18.93 9.30 -6.92
N LEU A 19 -19.38 10.48 -7.37
CA LEU A 19 -20.43 11.28 -6.75
C LEU A 19 -21.79 10.63 -7.07
N GLN A 20 -22.07 9.46 -6.51
CA GLN A 20 -23.43 8.92 -6.57
C GLN A 20 -23.72 7.95 -5.41
N ALA A 21 -24.02 8.50 -4.23
CA ALA A 21 -25.21 8.12 -3.45
C ALA A 21 -25.34 8.98 -2.16
N PRO A 22 -26.55 9.46 -1.83
CA PRO A 22 -26.82 10.14 -0.56
C PRO A 22 -26.86 9.10 0.58
N THR A 23 -26.22 9.45 1.69
CA THR A 23 -26.38 8.84 3.02
C THR A 23 -26.32 7.31 3.09
N PHE A 24 -25.13 6.73 3.03
CA PHE A 24 -24.86 5.48 3.71
C PHE A 24 -23.56 5.59 4.48
N ASN A 25 -23.56 5.03 5.68
CA ASN A 25 -22.45 4.92 6.60
C ASN A 25 -21.43 3.89 6.06
N VAL A 26 -20.95 4.09 4.82
CA VAL A 26 -20.00 3.21 4.17
C VAL A 26 -18.60 3.63 4.63
N PRO A 27 -17.79 2.73 5.21
CA PRO A 27 -16.42 3.06 5.56
C PRO A 27 -15.71 3.56 4.30
N LEU A 28 -15.24 4.82 4.33
CA LEU A 28 -14.47 5.44 3.26
C LEU A 28 -13.21 4.60 3.00
N LYS A 29 -13.25 3.81 1.95
CA LYS A 29 -12.11 3.05 1.44
C LYS A 29 -11.13 4.01 0.78
N ARG A 30 -9.86 4.02 1.22
CA ARG A 30 -8.82 4.92 0.71
C ARG A 30 -7.86 4.19 -0.22
N THR A 31 -7.31 4.86 -1.21
CA THR A 31 -6.23 4.32 -2.05
C THR A 31 -4.97 5.15 -1.86
N LEU A 32 -3.81 4.48 -1.86
CA LEU A 32 -2.53 5.18 -1.81
C LEU A 32 -2.18 5.62 -3.25
N LEU A 33 -2.18 6.92 -3.49
CA LEU A 33 -2.00 7.48 -4.83
C LEU A 33 -0.52 7.50 -5.25
N SER A 34 -0.27 7.57 -6.56
CA SER A 34 1.07 7.55 -7.15
C SER A 34 1.92 8.77 -6.77
N GLU A 35 1.29 9.89 -6.40
CA GLU A 35 1.95 11.11 -5.92
C GLU A 35 2.75 10.88 -4.64
N ILE A 36 2.54 9.77 -3.93
CA ILE A 36 3.41 9.39 -2.80
C ILE A 36 4.88 9.33 -3.22
N GLY A 37 5.17 8.97 -4.47
CA GLY A 37 6.53 8.93 -5.02
C GLY A 37 7.23 10.29 -5.13
N LEU A 38 6.50 11.40 -4.96
CA LEU A 38 7.08 12.75 -4.93
C LEU A 38 7.76 13.06 -3.59
N PHE A 39 7.41 12.35 -2.51
CA PHE A 39 8.02 12.53 -1.19
C PHE A 39 9.34 11.76 -1.07
N ASN A 40 10.26 11.96 -2.01
CA ASN A 40 11.51 11.20 -2.11
C ASN A 40 12.48 11.37 -0.91
N LYS A 41 12.19 12.26 0.04
CA LYS A 41 12.92 12.42 1.31
C LYS A 41 12.21 11.77 2.51
N LEU A 42 11.11 11.06 2.28
CA LEU A 42 10.32 10.44 3.33
C LEU A 42 11.13 9.31 4.00
N VAL A 43 11.23 9.38 5.33
CA VAL A 43 11.98 8.40 6.13
C VAL A 43 11.05 7.42 6.84
N ASN A 44 9.88 7.89 7.27
CA ASN A 44 8.88 7.09 7.99
C ASN A 44 7.51 7.21 7.30
N LEU A 45 6.89 6.07 7.01
CA LEU A 45 5.51 5.99 6.52
C LEU A 45 4.71 5.11 7.49
N SER A 46 3.69 5.68 8.14
CA SER A 46 2.80 4.94 9.03
C SER A 46 1.35 5.23 8.67
N LEU A 47 0.60 4.20 8.30
CA LEU A 47 -0.79 4.27 7.88
C LEU A 47 -1.65 3.24 8.63
N VAL A 48 -1.45 3.05 9.93
CA VAL A 48 -2.11 1.97 10.69
C VAL A 48 -3.63 2.19 10.80
N SER A 49 -4.44 1.15 10.53
CA SER A 49 -5.90 1.17 10.75
C SER A 49 -6.65 2.31 10.05
N THR A 50 -6.29 2.59 8.79
CA THR A 50 -6.81 3.75 8.03
C THR A 50 -7.64 3.37 6.79
N ASN A 51 -8.08 2.11 6.71
CA ASN A 51 -8.95 1.57 5.65
C ASN A 51 -8.39 1.75 4.23
N PHE A 52 -7.06 1.77 4.05
CA PHE A 52 -6.48 1.75 2.71
C PHE A 52 -6.71 0.42 2.02
N THR A 53 -6.85 0.45 0.70
CA THR A 53 -7.12 -0.70 -0.17
C THR A 53 -6.27 -0.61 -1.43
N CYS A 54 -6.35 -1.65 -2.27
CA CYS A 54 -5.59 -1.82 -3.51
C CYS A 54 -4.11 -2.11 -3.24
N GLY A 55 -3.35 -2.33 -4.32
CA GLY A 55 -1.91 -2.54 -4.22
C GLY A 55 -1.16 -1.27 -3.87
N LEU A 56 0.08 -1.45 -3.40
CA LEU A 56 1.02 -0.35 -3.24
C LEU A 56 1.35 0.24 -4.63
N PRO A 57 1.33 1.57 -4.80
CA PRO A 57 1.69 2.22 -6.05
C PRO A 57 3.16 1.96 -6.38
N ALA A 58 3.47 1.75 -7.66
CA ALA A 58 4.83 1.43 -8.11
C ALA A 58 5.80 2.59 -7.83
N GLU A 59 5.29 3.82 -7.81
CA GLU A 59 6.00 5.08 -7.58
C GLU A 59 6.61 5.17 -6.18
N MET A 60 6.22 4.31 -5.24
CA MET A 60 6.94 4.13 -3.98
C MET A 60 8.39 3.66 -4.19
N GLU A 61 8.76 3.18 -5.38
CA GLU A 61 10.16 2.93 -5.74
C GLU A 61 11.03 4.20 -5.63
N ASN A 62 10.45 5.40 -5.70
CA ASN A 62 11.16 6.66 -5.52
C ASN A 62 11.47 7.01 -4.05
N LEU A 63 10.91 6.27 -3.09
CA LEU A 63 11.05 6.52 -1.65
C LEU A 63 12.29 5.84 -1.08
N THR A 64 13.46 6.19 -1.64
CA THR A 64 14.73 5.51 -1.38
C THR A 64 15.28 5.70 0.04
N PHE A 65 14.81 6.71 0.76
CA PHE A 65 15.20 7.02 2.14
C PHE A 65 14.29 6.40 3.21
N LEU A 66 13.27 5.62 2.82
CA LEU A 66 12.38 4.99 3.79
C LEU A 66 13.13 4.00 4.66
N ARG A 67 13.02 4.19 5.98
CA ARG A 67 13.57 3.34 7.03
C ARG A 67 12.49 2.58 7.77
N PHE A 68 11.32 3.19 7.95
CA PHE A 68 10.20 2.60 8.66
C PHE A 68 8.93 2.67 7.84
N VAL A 69 8.33 1.53 7.58
CA VAL A 69 7.03 1.42 6.92
C VAL A 69 6.12 0.55 7.77
N ASN A 70 5.00 1.13 8.21
CA ASN A 70 3.96 0.42 8.93
C ASN A 70 2.59 0.67 8.28
N LEU A 71 2.06 -0.37 7.65
CA LEU A 71 0.78 -0.37 6.95
C LEU A 71 -0.24 -1.30 7.63
N THR A 72 0.00 -1.64 8.90
CA THR A 72 -0.77 -2.64 9.64
C THR A 72 -2.27 -2.34 9.67
N ALA A 73 -3.09 -3.39 9.66
CA ALA A 73 -4.54 -3.32 9.83
C ALA A 73 -5.23 -2.44 8.76
N ASN A 74 -4.88 -2.67 7.49
CA ASN A 74 -5.59 -2.09 6.35
C ASN A 74 -6.15 -3.20 5.46
N PHE A 75 -6.65 -2.80 4.30
CA PHE A 75 -7.17 -3.70 3.26
C PHE A 75 -6.30 -3.67 1.99
N PHE A 76 -5.01 -3.33 2.10
CA PHE A 76 -4.09 -3.38 0.96
C PHE A 76 -4.08 -4.80 0.38
N ASN A 77 -4.02 -4.90 -0.95
CA ASN A 77 -4.16 -6.18 -1.64
C ASN A 77 -3.23 -6.31 -2.87
N GLY A 78 -3.36 -7.40 -3.61
CA GLY A 78 -2.50 -7.68 -4.76
C GLY A 78 -1.16 -8.29 -4.33
N THR A 79 -0.19 -8.26 -5.22
CA THR A 79 1.15 -8.83 -5.00
C THR A 79 2.16 -7.74 -4.65
N PHE A 80 3.21 -8.09 -3.90
CA PHE A 80 4.29 -7.14 -3.61
C PHE A 80 4.93 -6.61 -4.90
N PRO A 81 4.97 -5.29 -5.11
CA PRO A 81 5.66 -4.69 -6.24
C PRO A 81 7.16 -4.83 -6.05
N ARG A 82 7.76 -5.79 -6.77
CA ARG A 82 9.20 -6.13 -6.66
C ARG A 82 10.10 -4.90 -6.80
N LYS A 83 9.71 -3.96 -7.67
CA LYS A 83 10.43 -2.70 -7.92
C LYS A 83 10.68 -1.88 -6.65
N ILE A 84 9.70 -1.80 -5.74
CA ILE A 84 9.86 -1.07 -4.46
C ILE A 84 11.03 -1.65 -3.66
N LEU A 85 11.12 -2.98 -3.59
CA LEU A 85 12.16 -3.68 -2.83
C LEU A 85 13.55 -3.55 -3.45
N LEU A 86 13.63 -3.20 -4.73
CA LEU A 86 14.91 -2.98 -5.41
C LEU A 86 15.56 -1.65 -5.01
N THR A 87 14.81 -0.68 -4.51
CA THR A 87 15.29 0.69 -4.27
C THR A 87 15.31 1.11 -2.80
N MET A 88 14.54 0.45 -1.92
CA MET A 88 14.43 0.75 -0.49
C MET A 88 15.63 0.23 0.34
N HIS A 89 16.85 0.59 -0.03
CA HIS A 89 18.07 0.09 0.62
C HIS A 89 18.21 0.47 2.10
N GLU A 90 17.54 1.55 2.53
CA GLU A 90 17.57 2.05 3.90
C GLU A 90 16.52 1.40 4.82
N LEU A 91 15.66 0.52 4.29
CA LEU A 91 14.53 -0.02 5.04
C LEU A 91 14.99 -0.90 6.22
N GLU A 92 14.51 -0.56 7.42
CA GLU A 92 14.80 -1.27 8.66
C GLU A 92 13.58 -2.03 9.20
N VAL A 93 12.39 -1.45 9.04
CA VAL A 93 11.13 -2.05 9.47
C VAL A 93 10.14 -2.00 8.33
N PHE A 94 9.60 -3.17 7.99
CA PHE A 94 8.50 -3.32 7.05
C PHE A 94 7.40 -4.14 7.70
N ASP A 95 6.36 -3.47 8.17
CA ASP A 95 5.20 -4.08 8.79
C ASP A 95 3.96 -3.83 7.94
N ILE A 96 3.36 -4.90 7.47
CA ILE A 96 2.14 -4.89 6.67
C ILE A 96 1.11 -5.86 7.23
N TYR A 97 1.27 -6.26 8.49
CA TYR A 97 0.42 -7.25 9.13
C TYR A 97 -1.06 -6.89 9.02
N ASN A 98 -1.92 -7.91 8.99
CA ASN A 98 -3.37 -7.73 8.92
C ASN A 98 -3.78 -6.89 7.69
N ASN A 99 -3.32 -7.31 6.52
CA ASN A 99 -3.74 -6.84 5.19
C ASN A 99 -4.18 -8.01 4.32
N ASN A 100 -4.58 -7.74 3.08
CA ASN A 100 -5.05 -8.73 2.11
C ASN A 100 -4.06 -8.93 0.95
N PHE A 101 -2.75 -8.80 1.22
CA PHE A 101 -1.70 -9.11 0.26
C PHE A 101 -1.71 -10.59 -0.10
N SER A 102 -1.33 -10.90 -1.34
CA SER A 102 -1.39 -12.25 -1.89
C SER A 102 -0.17 -12.55 -2.76
N GLY A 103 0.01 -13.81 -3.13
CA GLY A 103 1.15 -14.27 -3.92
C GLY A 103 2.37 -14.62 -3.07
N LYS A 104 3.50 -14.84 -3.73
CA LYS A 104 4.75 -15.23 -3.08
C LYS A 104 5.50 -14.01 -2.56
N LEU A 105 6.17 -14.16 -1.43
CA LEU A 105 7.15 -13.18 -0.96
C LEU A 105 8.28 -13.05 -2.02
N PRO A 106 8.55 -11.85 -2.55
CA PRO A 106 9.61 -11.65 -3.53
C PRO A 106 10.99 -11.97 -2.94
N TRP A 107 11.86 -12.61 -3.72
CA TRP A 107 13.23 -12.92 -3.29
C TRP A 107 14.08 -11.65 -3.10
N GLU A 108 13.65 -10.53 -3.68
CA GLU A 108 14.26 -9.21 -3.58
C GLU A 108 14.38 -8.71 -2.13
N PHE A 109 13.59 -9.23 -1.18
CA PHE A 109 13.75 -8.95 0.26
C PHE A 109 15.17 -9.27 0.77
N VAL A 110 15.88 -10.22 0.15
CA VAL A 110 17.28 -10.58 0.49
C VAL A 110 18.26 -9.42 0.21
N ARG A 111 17.87 -8.44 -0.62
CA ARG A 111 18.66 -7.24 -0.92
C ARG A 111 18.54 -6.16 0.15
N LEU A 112 17.53 -6.22 1.01
CA LEU A 112 17.29 -5.24 2.07
C LEU A 112 18.22 -5.50 3.27
N LYS A 113 19.49 -5.14 3.12
CA LYS A 113 20.55 -5.44 4.10
C LYS A 113 20.37 -4.79 5.47
N LYS A 114 19.59 -3.72 5.54
CA LYS A 114 19.27 -3.00 6.78
C LYS A 114 17.98 -3.49 7.45
N LEU A 115 17.24 -4.40 6.82
CA LEU A 115 15.96 -4.87 7.33
C LEU A 115 16.17 -5.69 8.61
N LYS A 116 15.54 -5.24 9.69
CA LYS A 116 15.59 -5.87 11.02
C LYS A 116 14.28 -6.55 11.35
N ILE A 117 13.17 -5.95 10.93
CA ILE A 117 11.82 -6.42 11.24
C ILE A 117 11.02 -6.51 9.95
N LEU A 118 10.51 -7.71 9.67
CA LEU A 118 9.58 -8.00 8.59
C LEU A 118 8.36 -8.69 9.18
N THR A 119 7.20 -8.03 9.11
CA THR A 119 5.92 -8.59 9.55
C THR A 119 4.95 -8.57 8.36
N LEU A 120 4.36 -9.72 8.05
CA LEU A 120 3.55 -9.97 6.85
C LEU A 120 2.08 -10.24 7.22
#